data_AF-A0A5M3MWL4-F1
#
_entry.id   AF-A0A5M3MWL4-F1
#
_cell.length_a   1.000
_cell.length_b   1.000
_cell.length_c   1.000
_cell.angle_alpha   90.00
_cell.angle_beta   90.00
_cell.angle_gamma   90.00
#
_symmetry.space_group_name_H-M   'P 1'
#
loop_
_entity.id
_entity.type
_entity.pdbx_description
1 polymer ?
#
loop_
_entity_poly.entity_id
_entity_poly.type
_entity_poly.pdbx_seq_one_letter_code
_entity_poly.pdbx_strand_id
1 'polypeptide(L)'
;MSQDSGMWAVHAILNTDPTQPRNFSLDILKKRPHILDLLLDCAILDRPSEYPEIQVPSTACEILGLIFNWPDYVIPGISPQSEIPTMCKSSEARDLKAIMHATTTLTACRDWSEKLIEVWMHIEEEDMGKIYRNYNDTIIAADLNTISTPGEINFTQLFEFRVNCRVATLRLITTLTHQAQSCSITNAQIESFLHIAYHSCQKPCKLPDQVGGGDEMLYGRGVLRYPTVSNSPTTGTKTGIPFIICSQAILGPIALIRLLVILAQRKAIAGIQALRKAPAGLSSSTSLEHIKQITHPEIIRRVITIAQERILGTIQGGRDHLKQGKEGKEGGDINLTCSFFTSAAELALALIALDTHTDGAYTAEIRGARKQLVIALGNAAQMALKLGQHQRALHFASGAVSAAANIAEDEGLDPSITEKNKRRVDQALAGLQRQP
;
A
#
# COMPACT_ATOMS: atom_id res chain seq x y z
N MET A 1 9.31 23.63 -14.81
CA MET A 1 9.14 22.44 -15.67
C MET A 1 10.37 21.54 -15.82
N SER A 2 11.61 21.94 -15.45
CA SER A 2 12.77 21.02 -15.45
C SER A 2 12.81 20.06 -14.25
N GLN A 3 12.29 20.47 -13.09
CA GLN A 3 12.24 19.66 -11.86
C GLN A 3 11.30 18.45 -11.99
N ASP A 4 10.10 18.64 -12.54
CA ASP A 4 9.17 17.52 -12.83
C ASP A 4 9.81 16.53 -13.82
N SER A 5 10.54 17.04 -14.82
CA SER A 5 11.25 16.19 -15.79
C SER A 5 12.31 15.30 -15.13
N GLY A 6 13.03 15.81 -14.11
CA GLY A 6 14.00 15.02 -13.35
C GLY A 6 13.36 13.91 -12.52
N MET A 7 12.27 14.20 -11.80
CA MET A 7 11.54 13.20 -11.01
C MET A 7 10.94 12.11 -11.89
N TRP A 8 10.34 12.49 -13.02
CA TRP A 8 9.79 11.52 -13.98
C TRP A 8 10.88 10.64 -14.63
N ALA A 9 12.09 11.16 -14.85
CA ALA A 9 13.21 10.36 -15.32
C ALA A 9 13.60 9.28 -14.28
N VAL A 10 13.69 9.64 -13.00
CA VAL A 10 13.97 8.68 -11.92
C VAL A 10 12.86 7.62 -11.83
N HIS A 11 11.60 8.06 -11.87
CA HIS A 11 10.45 7.16 -11.89
C HIS A 11 10.51 6.19 -13.08
N ALA A 12 10.83 6.66 -14.28
CA ALA A 12 10.95 5.82 -15.48
C ALA A 12 12.11 4.81 -15.41
N ILE A 13 13.23 5.15 -14.76
CA ILE A 13 14.35 4.24 -14.52
C ILE A 13 13.96 3.09 -13.58
N LEU A 14 13.09 3.36 -12.60
CA LEU A 14 12.67 2.38 -11.59
C LEU A 14 11.47 1.54 -12.06
N ASN A 15 10.58 2.10 -12.88
CA ASN A 15 9.37 1.45 -13.38
C ASN A 15 9.53 0.98 -14.83
N THR A 16 10.29 -0.09 -15.04
CA THR A 16 10.59 -0.66 -16.37
C THR A 16 9.80 -1.93 -16.68
N ASP A 17 9.76 -2.29 -17.97
CA ASP A 17 9.28 -3.59 -18.48
C ASP A 17 10.42 -4.27 -19.25
N PRO A 18 10.94 -5.44 -18.80
CA PRO A 18 10.52 -6.19 -17.62
C PRO A 18 10.82 -5.48 -16.30
N THR A 19 10.11 -5.85 -15.23
CA THR A 19 10.31 -5.32 -13.88
C THR A 19 11.72 -5.63 -13.37
N GLN A 20 12.41 -4.63 -12.83
CA GLN A 20 13.76 -4.82 -12.27
C GLN A 20 13.73 -5.65 -10.96
N PRO A 21 14.74 -6.52 -10.73
CA PRO A 21 14.90 -7.23 -9.46
C PRO A 21 15.15 -6.25 -8.31
N ARG A 22 14.85 -6.63 -7.07
CA ARG A 22 14.96 -5.71 -5.92
C ARG A 22 16.40 -5.28 -5.62
N ASN A 23 17.38 -6.09 -6.04
CA ASN A 23 18.80 -5.74 -5.98
C ASN A 23 19.14 -4.49 -6.80
N PHE A 24 18.43 -4.20 -7.88
CA PHE A 24 18.66 -3.01 -8.69
C PHE A 24 18.48 -1.72 -7.87
N SER A 25 17.35 -1.61 -7.16
CA SER A 25 17.09 -0.49 -6.24
C SER A 25 18.12 -0.43 -5.12
N LEU A 26 18.48 -1.58 -4.54
CA LEU A 26 19.51 -1.64 -3.49
C LEU A 26 20.88 -1.15 -4.00
N ASP A 27 21.27 -1.49 -5.22
CA ASP A 27 22.56 -1.08 -5.78
C ASP A 27 22.61 0.43 -6.07
N ILE A 28 21.47 1.05 -6.41
CA ILE A 28 21.33 2.51 -6.46
C ILE A 28 21.60 3.09 -5.06
N LEU A 29 20.93 2.56 -4.03
CA LEU A 29 21.08 3.04 -2.65
C LEU A 29 22.49 2.85 -2.09
N LYS A 30 23.17 1.74 -2.39
CA LYS A 30 24.57 1.53 -2.00
C LYS A 30 25.51 2.56 -2.59
N LYS A 31 25.26 3.01 -3.82
CA LYS A 31 26.09 4.02 -4.50
C LYS A 31 25.75 5.44 -4.08
N ARG A 32 24.48 5.71 -3.77
CA ARG A 32 23.93 7.05 -3.51
C ARG A 32 22.86 7.00 -2.40
N PRO A 33 23.23 6.71 -1.14
CA PRO A 33 22.25 6.56 -0.06
C PRO A 33 21.52 7.87 0.27
N HIS A 34 22.18 9.01 0.09
CA HIS A 34 21.61 10.36 0.30
C HIS A 34 20.42 10.69 -0.61
N ILE A 35 20.16 9.88 -1.65
CA ILE A 35 18.95 10.06 -2.47
C ILE A 35 17.67 9.91 -1.64
N LEU A 36 17.70 9.09 -0.57
CA LEU A 36 16.53 8.92 0.31
C LEU A 36 16.21 10.18 1.09
N ASP A 37 17.22 10.86 1.62
CA ASP A 37 17.05 12.16 2.27
C ASP A 37 16.50 13.20 1.29
N LEU A 38 17.06 13.27 0.09
CA LEU A 38 16.58 14.19 -0.95
C LEU A 38 15.14 13.91 -1.37
N LEU A 39 14.75 12.64 -1.49
CA LEU A 39 13.38 12.25 -1.83
C LEU A 39 12.40 12.61 -0.72
N LEU A 40 12.78 12.39 0.54
CA LEU A 40 11.97 12.82 1.69
C LEU A 40 11.86 14.35 1.74
N ASP A 41 12.96 15.07 1.52
CA ASP A 41 12.98 16.53 1.47
C ASP A 41 12.11 17.07 0.31
N CYS A 42 12.08 16.40 -0.84
CA CYS A 42 11.17 16.72 -1.94
C CYS A 42 9.71 16.41 -1.63
N ALA A 43 9.44 15.36 -0.85
CA ALA A 43 8.10 14.95 -0.46
C ALA A 43 7.43 15.90 0.55
N ILE A 44 8.22 16.68 1.30
CA ILE A 44 7.75 17.69 2.27
C ILE A 44 7.74 19.11 1.70
N LEU A 45 8.04 19.30 0.40
CA LEU A 45 8.03 20.63 -0.19
C LEU A 45 6.62 21.21 -0.21
N ASP A 46 6.52 22.45 0.28
CA ASP A 46 5.32 23.26 0.14
C ASP A 46 4.91 23.38 -1.32
N ARG A 47 3.61 23.22 -1.58
CA ARG A 47 3.04 23.50 -2.90
C ARG A 47 3.08 25.03 -3.14
N PRO A 48 3.78 25.51 -4.18
CA PRO A 48 3.80 26.94 -4.49
C PRO A 48 2.42 27.44 -4.90
N SER A 49 2.02 28.63 -4.44
CA SER A 49 0.73 29.23 -4.78
C SER A 49 0.59 29.55 -6.27
N GLU A 50 1.70 29.85 -6.94
CA GLU A 50 1.75 30.25 -8.34
C GLU A 50 1.73 29.05 -9.29
N TYR A 51 2.11 27.87 -8.80
CA TYR A 51 2.22 26.62 -9.57
C TYR A 51 1.67 25.43 -8.77
N PRO A 52 0.37 25.44 -8.40
CA PRO A 52 -0.20 24.38 -7.61
C PRO A 52 -0.19 23.03 -8.33
N GLU A 53 -0.08 22.99 -9.65
CA GLU A 53 -0.01 21.77 -10.45
C GLU A 53 1.29 20.96 -10.30
N ILE A 54 2.30 21.47 -9.58
CA ILE A 54 3.57 20.78 -9.37
C ILE A 54 3.36 19.40 -8.71
N GLN A 55 4.04 18.40 -9.27
CA GLN A 55 3.90 16.99 -8.88
C GLN A 55 5.11 16.46 -8.12
N VAL A 56 6.07 17.32 -7.78
CA VAL A 56 7.33 16.92 -7.13
C VAL A 56 7.07 16.12 -5.84
N PRO A 57 6.20 16.55 -4.89
CA PRO A 57 5.98 15.78 -3.67
C PRO A 57 5.36 14.40 -3.91
N SER A 58 4.36 14.33 -4.79
CA SER A 58 3.66 13.07 -5.12
C SER A 58 4.55 12.11 -5.89
N THR A 59 5.36 12.62 -6.83
CA THR A 59 6.30 11.80 -7.60
C THR A 59 7.44 11.31 -6.72
N ALA A 60 7.97 12.13 -5.80
CA ALA A 60 8.96 11.70 -4.82
C ALA A 60 8.43 10.56 -3.93
N CYS A 61 7.18 10.67 -3.49
CA CYS A 61 6.47 9.61 -2.77
C CYS A 61 6.32 8.32 -3.60
N GLU A 62 5.94 8.43 -4.88
CA GLU A 62 5.86 7.28 -5.79
C GLU A 62 7.24 6.61 -6.00
N ILE A 63 8.31 7.40 -6.15
CA ILE A 63 9.70 6.91 -6.26
C ILE A 63 10.12 6.14 -4.99
N LEU A 64 9.85 6.69 -3.80
CA LEU A 64 10.08 5.97 -2.56
C LEU A 64 9.30 4.65 -2.55
N GLY A 65 8.02 4.69 -2.95
CA GLY A 65 7.20 3.49 -3.12
C GLY A 65 7.84 2.45 -4.05
N LEU A 66 8.41 2.85 -5.19
CA LEU A 66 9.10 1.98 -6.15
C LEU A 66 10.39 1.37 -5.58
N ILE A 67 11.20 2.16 -4.86
CA ILE A 67 12.45 1.71 -4.23
C ILE A 67 12.18 0.60 -3.21
N PHE A 68 11.14 0.78 -2.39
CA PHE A 68 10.76 -0.14 -1.32
C PHE A 68 9.64 -1.13 -1.72
N ASN A 69 9.27 -1.18 -3.00
CA ASN A 69 8.18 -2.04 -3.45
C ASN A 69 8.53 -3.53 -3.24
N TRP A 70 7.56 -4.28 -2.74
CA TRP A 70 7.65 -5.74 -2.66
C TRP A 70 7.65 -6.36 -4.06
N PRO A 71 8.27 -7.54 -4.25
CA PRO A 71 8.11 -8.26 -5.51
C PRO A 71 6.63 -8.56 -5.75
N ASP A 72 6.20 -8.50 -7.01
CA ASP A 72 4.79 -8.62 -7.42
C ASP A 72 4.18 -10.01 -7.10
N TYR A 73 5.03 -11.00 -6.86
CA TYR A 73 4.69 -12.36 -6.43
C TYR A 73 4.66 -12.55 -4.89
N VAL A 74 5.04 -11.55 -4.11
CA VAL A 74 5.06 -11.59 -2.64
C VAL A 74 3.91 -10.78 -2.08
N ILE A 75 3.19 -11.36 -1.12
CA ILE A 75 2.28 -10.62 -0.24
C ILE A 75 2.94 -10.55 1.13
N PRO A 76 3.19 -9.34 1.67
CA PRO A 76 3.83 -9.19 2.98
C PRO A 76 3.11 -9.98 4.07
N GLY A 77 3.89 -10.72 4.88
CA GLY A 77 3.37 -11.53 5.98
C GLY A 77 3.06 -13.00 5.65
N ILE A 78 3.09 -13.41 4.38
CA ILE A 78 3.07 -14.84 4.03
C ILE A 78 4.42 -15.47 4.34
N SER A 79 4.40 -16.59 5.08
CA SER A 79 5.62 -17.38 5.31
C SER A 79 6.03 -18.15 4.06
N PRO A 80 7.34 -18.33 3.79
CA PRO A 80 7.82 -19.13 2.67
C PRO A 80 7.23 -20.54 2.71
N GLN A 81 6.66 -21.00 1.59
CA GLN A 81 5.94 -22.27 1.53
C GLN A 81 6.85 -23.41 1.06
N SER A 82 6.69 -24.59 1.67
CA SER A 82 7.48 -25.79 1.33
C SER A 82 7.24 -26.27 -0.11
N GLU A 83 6.02 -26.08 -0.63
CA GLU A 83 5.58 -26.51 -1.97
C GLU A 83 6.21 -25.72 -3.13
N ILE A 84 6.84 -24.57 -2.85
CA ILE A 84 7.46 -23.73 -3.88
C ILE A 84 8.80 -24.33 -4.31
N PRO A 85 9.10 -24.46 -5.62
CA PRO A 85 10.39 -24.95 -6.12
C PRO A 85 11.58 -24.16 -5.57
N THR A 86 12.70 -24.85 -5.36
CA THR A 86 13.93 -24.26 -4.78
C THR A 86 14.43 -23.04 -5.54
N MET A 87 14.30 -23.03 -6.87
CA MET A 87 14.68 -21.89 -7.70
C MET A 87 13.91 -20.62 -7.31
N CYS A 88 12.58 -20.71 -7.20
CA CYS A 88 11.72 -19.59 -6.79
C CYS A 88 12.05 -19.12 -5.37
N LYS A 89 12.28 -20.05 -4.43
CA LYS A 89 12.68 -19.73 -3.05
C LYS A 89 13.99 -18.95 -2.99
N SER A 90 14.97 -19.31 -3.82
CA SER A 90 16.27 -18.62 -3.84
C SER A 90 16.17 -17.19 -4.36
N SER A 91 15.29 -16.95 -5.36
CA SER A 91 14.99 -15.61 -5.87
C SER A 91 14.26 -14.77 -4.83
N GLU A 92 13.23 -15.35 -4.20
CA GLU A 92 12.46 -14.70 -3.15
C GLU A 92 13.35 -14.28 -1.97
N ALA A 93 14.18 -15.20 -1.45
CA ALA A 93 15.09 -14.89 -0.34
C ALA A 93 16.07 -13.76 -0.69
N ARG A 94 16.54 -13.71 -1.94
CA ARG A 94 17.41 -12.64 -2.44
C ARG A 94 16.67 -11.29 -2.47
N ASP A 95 15.46 -11.27 -3.02
CA ASP A 95 14.66 -10.04 -3.12
C ASP A 95 14.23 -9.52 -1.74
N LEU A 96 13.84 -10.42 -0.82
CA LEU A 96 13.50 -10.06 0.56
C LEU A 96 14.70 -9.48 1.30
N LYS A 97 15.89 -10.09 1.13
CA LYS A 97 17.13 -9.57 1.69
C LYS A 97 17.47 -8.19 1.11
N ALA A 98 17.21 -7.97 -0.18
CA ALA A 98 17.44 -6.69 -0.82
C ALA A 98 16.57 -5.58 -0.22
N ILE A 99 15.28 -5.86 -0.03
CA ILE A 99 14.32 -4.95 0.61
C ILE A 99 14.76 -4.64 2.05
N MET A 100 15.12 -5.67 2.83
CA MET A 100 15.61 -5.49 4.20
C MET A 100 16.84 -4.56 4.27
N HIS A 101 17.81 -4.71 3.36
CA HIS A 101 18.97 -3.82 3.30
C HIS A 101 18.61 -2.41 2.83
N ALA A 102 17.67 -2.28 1.89
CA ALA A 102 17.16 -0.97 1.49
C ALA A 102 16.49 -0.27 2.67
N THR A 103 15.60 -0.95 3.41
CA THR A 103 14.93 -0.38 4.59
C THR A 103 15.91 -0.06 5.72
N THR A 104 16.97 -0.86 5.87
CA THR A 104 18.08 -0.54 6.80
C THR A 104 18.77 0.77 6.39
N THR A 105 18.94 1.00 5.08
CA THR A 105 19.53 2.26 4.58
C THR A 105 18.62 3.45 4.89
N LEU A 106 17.31 3.32 4.70
CA LEU A 106 16.34 4.36 5.05
C LEU A 106 16.33 4.67 6.55
N THR A 107 16.29 3.65 7.38
CA THR A 107 16.23 3.81 8.85
C THR A 107 17.55 4.32 9.45
N ALA A 108 18.64 4.28 8.69
CA ALA A 108 19.92 4.90 9.02
C ALA A 108 19.97 6.40 8.67
N CYS A 109 19.05 6.91 7.82
CA CYS A 109 18.93 8.34 7.56
C CYS A 109 18.50 9.07 8.84
N ARG A 110 19.06 10.25 9.06
CA ARG A 110 18.77 11.05 10.23
C ARG A 110 17.33 11.56 10.16
N ASP A 111 16.60 11.47 11.27
CA ASP A 111 15.24 11.99 11.41
C ASP A 111 14.25 11.41 10.37
N TRP A 112 14.54 10.23 9.79
CA TRP A 112 13.74 9.61 8.73
C TRP A 112 12.26 9.45 9.11
N SER A 113 11.99 9.13 10.38
CA SER A 113 10.63 8.94 10.88
C SER A 113 9.89 10.26 11.00
N GLU A 114 10.56 11.33 11.44
CA GLU A 114 9.96 12.66 11.50
C GLU A 114 9.70 13.20 10.09
N LYS A 115 10.65 13.03 9.15
CA LYS A 115 10.42 13.42 7.76
C LYS A 115 9.23 12.68 7.13
N LEU A 116 9.08 11.38 7.40
CA LEU A 116 7.94 10.61 6.90
C LEU A 116 6.60 11.07 7.51
N ILE A 117 6.60 11.45 8.79
CA ILE A 117 5.44 12.03 9.46
C ILE A 117 5.13 13.41 8.88
N GLU A 118 6.15 14.22 8.63
CA GLU A 118 6.03 15.55 8.03
C GLU A 118 5.38 15.49 6.65
N VAL A 119 5.71 14.50 5.82
CA VAL A 119 5.01 14.28 4.53
C VAL A 119 3.51 14.14 4.74
N TRP A 120 3.08 13.41 5.78
CA TRP A 120 1.66 13.26 6.09
C TRP A 120 1.04 14.56 6.61
N MET A 121 1.70 15.20 7.58
CA MET A 121 1.21 16.44 8.20
C MET A 121 1.06 17.56 7.17
N HIS A 122 2.03 17.70 6.28
CA HIS A 122 2.00 18.67 5.20
C HIS A 122 0.75 18.53 4.31
N ILE A 123 0.32 17.29 4.02
CA ILE A 123 -0.91 17.04 3.25
C ILE A 123 -2.15 17.44 4.05
N GLU A 124 -2.19 17.16 5.35
CA GLU A 124 -3.35 17.47 6.20
C GLU A 124 -3.51 18.97 6.45
N GLU A 125 -2.40 19.71 6.56
CA GLU A 125 -2.37 21.15 6.83
C GLU A 125 -2.62 22.00 5.58
N GLU A 126 -2.59 21.39 4.39
CA GLU A 126 -2.82 22.06 3.12
C GLU A 126 -4.28 22.58 2.98
N ASP A 127 -4.45 23.91 2.97
CA ASP A 127 -5.75 24.56 2.75
C ASP A 127 -6.14 24.52 1.27
N MET A 128 -6.81 23.44 0.88
CA MET A 128 -7.34 23.24 -0.47
C MET A 128 -8.34 24.33 -0.90
N GLY A 129 -9.07 24.94 0.04
CA GLY A 129 -9.98 26.03 -0.26
C GLY A 129 -9.23 27.29 -0.69
N LYS A 130 -8.12 27.60 -0.01
CA LYS A 130 -7.22 28.68 -0.40
C LYS A 130 -6.55 28.39 -1.73
N ILE A 131 -6.06 27.16 -1.94
CA ILE A 131 -5.44 26.77 -3.22
C ILE A 131 -6.45 26.88 -4.36
N TYR A 132 -7.68 26.41 -4.17
CA TYR A 132 -8.73 26.54 -5.18
C TYR A 132 -9.03 28.00 -5.54
N ARG A 133 -9.15 28.87 -4.53
CA ARG A 133 -9.36 30.31 -4.74
C ARG A 133 -8.20 30.93 -5.53
N ASN A 134 -6.97 30.70 -5.08
CA ASN A 134 -5.77 31.22 -5.75
C ASN A 134 -5.63 30.70 -7.19
N TYR A 135 -5.91 29.42 -7.42
CA TYR A 135 -5.88 28.80 -8.74
C TYR A 135 -6.90 29.44 -9.68
N ASN A 136 -8.14 29.62 -9.21
CA ASN A 136 -9.18 30.31 -9.97
C ASN A 136 -8.85 31.78 -10.23
N ASP A 137 -8.34 32.50 -9.23
CA ASP A 137 -7.95 33.91 -9.38
C ASP A 137 -6.83 34.06 -10.42
N THR A 138 -5.87 33.12 -10.44
CA THR A 138 -4.78 33.10 -11.43
C THR A 138 -5.29 32.78 -12.84
N ILE A 139 -6.21 31.82 -12.98
CA ILE A 139 -6.86 31.52 -14.26
C ILE A 139 -7.67 32.71 -14.75
N ILE A 140 -8.51 33.30 -13.91
CA ILE A 140 -9.35 34.46 -14.25
C ILE A 140 -8.47 35.64 -14.68
N ALA A 141 -7.33 35.86 -14.00
CA ALA A 141 -6.37 36.90 -14.38
C ALA A 141 -5.66 36.61 -15.72
N ALA A 142 -5.40 35.34 -16.04
CA ALA A 142 -4.79 34.93 -17.31
C ALA A 142 -5.80 34.89 -18.49
N ASP A 143 -7.08 34.59 -18.23
CA ASP A 143 -8.16 34.47 -19.21
C ASP A 143 -8.60 35.80 -19.85
N LEU A 144 -8.07 36.94 -19.38
CA LEU A 144 -8.20 38.19 -20.14
C LEU A 144 -7.50 38.15 -21.50
N ASN A 145 -6.64 37.15 -21.79
CA ASN A 145 -5.87 37.06 -23.04
C ASN A 145 -5.83 35.68 -23.74
N THR A 146 -6.53 34.62 -23.27
CA THR A 146 -6.48 33.28 -23.92
C THR A 146 -7.84 32.57 -24.00
N ILE A 147 -8.13 31.93 -25.15
CA ILE A 147 -9.44 31.33 -25.51
C ILE A 147 -9.64 29.90 -24.94
N SER A 148 -8.85 29.48 -23.94
CA SER A 148 -8.94 28.09 -23.45
C SER A 148 -8.81 28.06 -21.94
N THR A 149 -9.96 28.04 -21.29
CA THR A 149 -10.12 27.84 -19.85
C THR A 149 -9.39 26.55 -19.45
N PRO A 150 -8.36 26.59 -18.59
CA PRO A 150 -7.83 25.39 -17.96
C PRO A 150 -8.89 24.86 -16.98
N GLY A 151 -9.81 24.04 -17.50
CA GLY A 151 -11.02 23.63 -16.82
C GLY A 151 -10.81 22.84 -15.52
N GLU A 152 -11.91 22.59 -14.81
CA GLU A 152 -12.05 21.80 -13.56
C GLU A 152 -11.26 20.47 -13.52
N ILE A 153 -10.92 19.95 -14.70
CA ILE A 153 -10.08 18.77 -14.92
C ILE A 153 -8.69 18.92 -14.27
N ASN A 154 -8.07 20.11 -14.30
CA ASN A 154 -6.76 20.34 -13.70
C ASN A 154 -6.80 20.38 -12.17
N PHE A 155 -7.88 20.92 -11.57
CA PHE A 155 -8.00 20.98 -10.12
C PHE A 155 -8.21 19.58 -9.50
N THR A 156 -8.92 18.70 -10.21
CA THR A 156 -9.10 17.30 -9.79
C THR A 156 -7.78 16.53 -9.71
N GLN A 157 -6.76 16.93 -10.47
CA GLN A 157 -5.42 16.29 -10.39
C GLN A 157 -4.69 16.63 -9.09
N LEU A 158 -4.92 17.80 -8.49
CA LEU A 158 -4.29 18.19 -7.22
C LEU A 158 -4.67 17.24 -6.09
N PHE A 159 -5.95 16.88 -6.08
CA PHE A 159 -6.50 15.86 -5.22
C PHE A 159 -5.85 14.49 -5.42
N GLU A 160 -5.57 14.08 -6.66
CA GLU A 160 -4.83 12.85 -6.93
C GLU A 160 -3.41 12.90 -6.38
N PHE A 161 -2.72 14.04 -6.48
CA PHE A 161 -1.37 14.18 -5.92
C PHE A 161 -1.36 14.00 -4.41
N ARG A 162 -2.34 14.57 -3.69
CA ARG A 162 -2.49 14.36 -2.24
C ARG A 162 -2.75 12.90 -1.89
N VAL A 163 -3.64 12.24 -2.63
CA VAL A 163 -3.90 10.80 -2.47
C VAL A 163 -2.62 10.00 -2.66
N ASN A 164 -1.86 10.27 -3.71
CA ASN A 164 -0.63 9.56 -4.02
C ASN A 164 0.38 9.66 -2.87
N CYS A 165 0.56 10.85 -2.30
CA CYS A 165 1.39 11.04 -1.11
C CYS A 165 0.86 10.21 0.07
N ARG A 166 -0.43 10.32 0.40
CA ARG A 166 -1.05 9.58 1.53
C ARG A 166 -0.86 8.06 1.39
N VAL A 167 -1.21 7.48 0.24
CA VAL A 167 -1.14 6.03 0.03
C VAL A 167 0.30 5.53 -0.04
N ALA A 168 1.22 6.32 -0.60
CA ALA A 168 2.65 6.00 -0.60
C ALA A 168 3.22 6.01 0.82
N THR A 169 2.91 7.01 1.63
CA THR A 169 3.31 7.07 3.05
C THR A 169 2.80 5.85 3.82
N LEU A 170 1.52 5.48 3.65
CA LEU A 170 0.96 4.29 4.30
C LEU A 170 1.63 2.99 3.83
N ARG A 171 1.97 2.88 2.54
CA ARG A 171 2.69 1.72 1.99
C ARG A 171 4.12 1.65 2.53
N LEU A 172 4.81 2.78 2.70
CA LEU A 172 6.13 2.84 3.32
C LEU A 172 6.08 2.43 4.79
N ILE A 173 5.14 2.98 5.57
CA ILE A 173 4.90 2.59 6.97
C ILE A 173 4.67 1.07 7.06
N THR A 174 3.77 0.53 6.23
CA THR A 174 3.50 -0.91 6.19
C THR A 174 4.77 -1.71 5.90
N THR A 175 5.54 -1.33 4.87
CA THR A 175 6.79 -2.02 4.50
C THR A 175 7.82 -1.99 5.63
N LEU A 176 7.99 -0.84 6.28
CA LEU A 176 8.87 -0.67 7.44
C LEU A 176 8.43 -1.54 8.62
N THR A 177 7.13 -1.65 8.89
CA THR A 177 6.65 -2.50 9.99
C THR A 177 6.96 -3.98 9.79
N HIS A 178 6.96 -4.47 8.54
CA HIS A 178 7.39 -5.85 8.24
C HIS A 178 8.88 -6.08 8.50
N GLN A 179 9.70 -5.03 8.49
CA GLN A 179 11.14 -5.07 8.72
C GLN A 179 11.55 -4.44 10.07
N ALA A 180 10.59 -4.12 10.95
CA ALA A 180 10.82 -3.29 12.13
C ALA A 180 11.82 -3.89 13.12
N GLN A 181 11.87 -5.23 13.23
CA GLN A 181 12.84 -5.93 14.07
C GLN A 181 14.25 -5.85 13.48
N SER A 182 14.38 -6.14 12.18
CA SER A 182 15.66 -6.15 11.47
C SER A 182 16.27 -4.75 11.30
N CYS A 183 15.44 -3.71 11.26
CA CYS A 183 15.86 -2.31 11.04
C CYS A 183 15.89 -1.47 12.34
N SER A 184 15.85 -2.12 13.51
CA SER A 184 15.93 -1.44 14.82
C SER A 184 14.94 -0.29 15.04
N ILE A 185 13.76 -0.34 14.42
CA ILE A 185 12.72 0.69 14.57
C ILE A 185 12.19 0.65 16.00
N THR A 186 12.25 1.76 16.73
CA THR A 186 11.91 1.81 18.16
C THR A 186 10.39 1.80 18.39
N ASN A 187 9.95 1.53 19.63
CA ASN A 187 8.52 1.63 19.96
C ASN A 187 7.99 3.06 19.79
N ALA A 188 8.77 4.07 20.19
CA ALA A 188 8.35 5.47 20.05
C ALA A 188 8.10 5.84 18.57
N GLN A 189 8.92 5.32 17.64
CA GLN A 189 8.69 5.50 16.20
C GLN A 189 7.42 4.78 15.72
N ILE A 190 7.20 3.54 16.15
CA ILE A 190 5.96 2.79 15.84
C ILE A 190 4.73 3.52 16.39
N GLU A 191 4.80 3.99 17.63
CA GLU A 191 3.76 4.75 18.30
C GLU A 191 3.47 6.09 17.60
N SER A 192 4.50 6.75 17.06
CA SER A 192 4.36 8.00 16.31
C SER A 192 3.57 7.82 15.01
N PHE A 193 3.66 6.65 14.36
CA PHE A 193 2.87 6.36 13.16
C PHE A 193 1.41 5.97 13.45
N LEU A 194 1.03 5.69 14.71
CA LEU A 194 -0.31 5.21 15.04
C LEU A 194 -1.40 6.20 14.62
N HIS A 195 -1.20 7.50 14.86
CA HIS A 195 -2.23 8.51 14.57
C HIS A 195 -2.47 8.66 13.06
N ILE A 196 -1.40 8.62 12.25
CA ILE A 196 -1.47 8.63 10.77
C ILE A 196 -2.31 7.46 10.27
N ALA A 197 -1.96 6.24 10.70
CA ALA A 197 -2.65 5.03 10.27
C ALA A 197 -4.09 4.99 10.79
N TYR A 198 -4.33 5.46 12.02
CA TYR A 198 -5.66 5.53 12.62
C TYR A 198 -6.58 6.51 11.90
N HIS A 199 -6.09 7.70 11.56
CA HIS A 199 -6.86 8.66 10.76
C HIS A 199 -7.23 8.05 9.40
N SER A 200 -6.27 7.36 8.77
CA SER A 200 -6.48 6.70 7.47
C SER A 200 -7.52 5.57 7.49
N CYS A 201 -7.72 4.92 8.64
CA CYS A 201 -8.73 3.86 8.82
C CYS A 201 -10.16 4.38 8.83
N GLN A 202 -10.36 5.65 9.17
CA GLN A 202 -11.69 6.22 9.31
C GLN A 202 -12.30 6.47 7.93
N LYS A 203 -13.62 6.26 7.80
CA LYS A 203 -14.35 6.75 6.61
C LYS A 203 -14.25 8.28 6.63
N PRO A 204 -13.97 8.95 5.50
CA PRO A 204 -13.94 10.40 5.47
C PRO A 204 -15.28 10.93 6.01
N CYS A 205 -15.21 11.81 7.00
CA CYS A 205 -16.39 12.52 7.49
C CYS A 205 -16.90 13.40 6.35
N LYS A 206 -18.21 13.29 6.04
CA LYS A 206 -18.88 14.25 5.15
C LYS A 206 -18.84 15.62 5.84
N LEU A 207 -17.87 16.46 5.48
CA LEU A 207 -17.85 17.83 5.96
C LEU A 207 -19.06 18.56 5.34
N PRO A 208 -19.95 19.17 6.15
CA PRO A 208 -21.18 19.80 5.67
C PRO A 208 -20.94 20.92 4.65
N ASP A 209 -19.75 21.54 4.68
CA ASP A 209 -19.46 22.78 3.96
C ASP A 209 -18.40 22.63 2.85
N GLN A 210 -17.93 21.41 2.56
CA GLN A 210 -17.05 21.19 1.40
C GLN A 210 -17.89 21.14 0.13
N VAL A 211 -17.97 22.28 -0.55
CA VAL A 211 -18.45 22.39 -1.94
C VAL A 211 -17.53 21.53 -2.82
N GLY A 212 -17.94 20.30 -3.06
CA GLY A 212 -17.23 19.30 -3.86
C GLY A 212 -16.84 18.08 -3.02
N GLY A 213 -17.59 16.99 -3.16
CA GLY A 213 -17.34 15.68 -2.53
C GLY A 213 -16.10 14.93 -3.03
N GLY A 214 -15.01 15.67 -3.31
CA GLY A 214 -13.77 15.13 -3.86
C GLY A 214 -13.10 14.13 -2.93
N ASP A 215 -12.96 14.42 -1.64
CA ASP A 215 -12.21 13.57 -0.69
C ASP A 215 -12.86 12.17 -0.50
N GLU A 216 -14.20 12.07 -0.57
CA GLU A 216 -14.91 10.78 -0.56
C GLU A 216 -14.68 9.97 -1.85
N MET A 217 -14.67 10.62 -3.02
CA MET A 217 -14.36 9.97 -4.31
C MET A 217 -12.92 9.45 -4.36
N LEU A 218 -12.01 10.12 -3.66
CA LEU A 218 -10.57 9.88 -3.69
C LEU A 218 -10.10 8.84 -2.69
N TYR A 219 -10.82 8.66 -1.57
CA TYR A 219 -10.53 7.64 -0.57
C TYR A 219 -10.47 6.21 -1.14
N GLY A 220 -11.22 5.97 -2.23
CA GLY A 220 -11.23 4.72 -2.98
C GLY A 220 -10.13 4.58 -4.04
N ARG A 221 -9.36 5.64 -4.33
CA ARG A 221 -8.28 5.63 -5.34
C ARG A 221 -6.93 5.25 -4.75
N GLY A 222 -6.12 4.60 -5.57
CA GLY A 222 -4.72 4.29 -5.29
C GLY A 222 -3.84 4.70 -6.49
N VAL A 223 -2.57 4.32 -6.46
CA VAL A 223 -1.62 4.57 -7.55
C VAL A 223 -1.61 3.36 -8.49
N LEU A 224 -1.72 3.61 -9.79
CA LEU A 224 -1.54 2.62 -10.85
C LEU A 224 -0.67 3.22 -11.96
N ARG A 225 0.57 2.72 -12.11
CA ARG A 225 1.52 3.20 -13.12
C ARG A 225 2.07 2.04 -13.94
N TYR A 226 1.70 2.00 -15.22
CA TYR A 226 2.33 1.10 -16.17
C TYR A 226 3.74 1.61 -16.53
N PRO A 227 4.71 0.71 -16.80
CA PRO A 227 6.01 1.11 -17.30
C PRO A 227 5.89 1.93 -18.59
N THR A 228 6.71 2.98 -18.72
CA THR A 228 6.58 3.98 -19.79
C THR A 228 6.67 3.39 -21.20
N VAL A 229 7.47 2.32 -21.37
CA VAL A 229 7.69 1.65 -22.67
C VAL A 229 6.55 0.69 -23.04
N SER A 230 5.68 0.34 -22.09
CA SER A 230 4.61 -0.64 -22.27
C SER A 230 3.33 -0.04 -22.89
N ASN A 231 3.34 1.24 -23.24
CA ASN A 231 2.26 1.92 -23.94
C ASN A 231 2.55 1.91 -25.45
N SER A 232 2.15 0.84 -26.14
CA SER A 232 2.17 0.82 -27.60
C SER A 232 1.12 1.80 -28.16
N PRO A 233 1.53 2.89 -28.84
CA PRO A 233 0.57 3.86 -29.39
C PRO A 233 -0.28 3.27 -30.52
N THR A 234 0.11 2.13 -31.09
CA THR A 234 -0.56 1.50 -32.23
C THR A 234 -1.65 0.51 -31.83
N THR A 235 -1.54 -0.12 -30.65
CA THR A 235 -2.50 -1.14 -30.20
C THR A 235 -3.29 -0.72 -28.96
N GLY A 236 -2.86 0.30 -28.22
CA GLY A 236 -3.48 0.71 -26.95
C GLY A 236 -3.41 -0.36 -25.85
N THR A 237 -2.77 -1.50 -26.11
CA THR A 237 -2.61 -2.61 -25.17
C THR A 237 -1.50 -2.28 -24.20
N LYS A 238 -1.86 -2.16 -22.91
CA LYS A 238 -0.89 -2.00 -21.81
C LYS A 238 -0.20 -3.35 -21.57
N THR A 239 1.11 -3.42 -21.75
CA THR A 239 1.91 -4.62 -21.41
C THR A 239 2.61 -4.45 -20.06
N GLY A 240 3.19 -5.52 -19.54
CA GLY A 240 3.97 -5.50 -18.29
C GLY A 240 3.14 -5.54 -17.00
N ILE A 241 3.87 -5.57 -15.88
CA ILE A 241 3.30 -5.52 -14.53
C ILE A 241 3.32 -4.06 -14.07
N PRO A 242 2.17 -3.43 -13.80
CA PRO A 242 2.16 -2.06 -13.33
C PRO A 242 2.63 -1.96 -11.87
N PHE A 243 3.19 -0.82 -11.52
CA PHE A 243 3.36 -0.41 -10.14
C PHE A 243 2.00 -0.05 -9.54
N ILE A 244 1.62 -0.72 -8.45
CA ILE A 244 0.33 -0.53 -7.79
C ILE A 244 0.53 -0.20 -6.31
N ILE A 245 -0.04 0.91 -5.87
CA ILE A 245 -0.30 1.20 -4.46
C ILE A 245 -1.81 1.21 -4.28
N CYS A 246 -2.30 0.38 -3.35
CA CYS A 246 -3.74 0.26 -3.12
C CYS A 246 -4.32 1.53 -2.50
N SER A 247 -5.65 1.65 -2.46
CA SER A 247 -6.29 2.83 -1.92
C SER A 247 -6.11 2.99 -0.41
N GLN A 248 -6.30 4.21 0.07
CA GLN A 248 -6.28 4.52 1.50
C GLN A 248 -7.29 3.68 2.28
N ALA A 249 -8.45 3.38 1.67
CA ALA A 249 -9.50 2.54 2.24
C ALA A 249 -9.03 1.16 2.73
N ILE A 250 -8.01 0.59 2.09
CA ILE A 250 -7.45 -0.71 2.46
C ILE A 250 -6.07 -0.55 3.13
N LEU A 251 -5.23 0.37 2.67
CA LEU A 251 -3.89 0.57 3.23
C LEU A 251 -3.90 1.18 4.63
N GLY A 252 -4.86 2.05 4.97
CA GLY A 252 -5.01 2.57 6.32
C GLY A 252 -5.16 1.45 7.34
N PRO A 253 -6.19 0.57 7.18
CA PRO A 253 -6.35 -0.62 8.02
C PRO A 253 -5.14 -1.56 8.04
N ILE A 254 -4.49 -1.79 6.89
CA ILE A 254 -3.27 -2.60 6.84
C ILE A 254 -2.19 -1.98 7.72
N ALA A 255 -1.87 -0.70 7.51
CA ALA A 255 -0.83 0.01 8.26
C ALA A 255 -1.13 0.01 9.77
N LEU A 256 -2.37 0.33 10.16
CA LEU A 256 -2.73 0.39 11.58
C LEU A 256 -2.64 -0.98 12.26
N ILE A 257 -3.24 -2.01 11.67
CA ILE A 257 -3.17 -3.37 12.23
C ILE A 257 -1.72 -3.83 12.29
N ARG A 258 -0.89 -3.54 11.28
CA ARG A 258 0.54 -3.90 11.31
C ARG A 258 1.32 -3.17 12.40
N LEU A 259 1.05 -1.89 12.66
CA LEU A 259 1.66 -1.17 13.79
C LEU A 259 1.26 -1.83 15.12
N LEU A 260 -0.02 -2.15 15.30
CA LEU A 260 -0.52 -2.88 16.47
C LEU A 260 0.14 -4.25 16.59
N VAL A 261 0.31 -5.00 15.49
CA VAL A 261 1.03 -6.29 15.49
C VAL A 261 2.45 -6.13 16.05
N ILE A 262 3.20 -5.12 15.62
CA ILE A 262 4.57 -4.91 16.11
C ILE A 262 4.58 -4.56 17.60
N LEU A 263 3.64 -3.73 18.06
CA LEU A 263 3.49 -3.44 19.49
C LEU A 263 3.09 -4.69 20.29
N ALA A 264 2.20 -5.53 19.76
CA ALA A 264 1.77 -6.79 20.38
C ALA A 264 2.93 -7.78 20.48
N GLN A 265 3.66 -7.96 19.37
CA GLN A 265 4.83 -8.83 19.28
C GLN A 265 5.92 -8.43 20.29
N ARG A 266 6.05 -7.13 20.57
CA ARG A 266 6.98 -6.58 21.58
C ARG A 266 6.38 -6.51 22.99
N LYS A 267 5.17 -7.03 23.19
CA LYS A 267 4.40 -6.99 24.46
C LYS A 267 4.20 -5.57 25.00
N ALA A 268 4.14 -4.57 24.11
CA ALA A 268 4.05 -3.15 24.45
C ALA A 268 2.61 -2.66 24.62
N ILE A 269 1.63 -3.23 23.89
CA ILE A 269 0.23 -2.74 23.87
C ILE A 269 -0.35 -2.59 25.28
N ALA A 270 -0.23 -3.63 26.11
CA ALA A 270 -0.82 -3.62 27.45
C ALA A 270 -0.21 -2.52 28.36
N GLY A 271 1.06 -2.17 28.14
CA GLY A 271 1.76 -1.15 28.92
C GLY A 271 1.34 0.29 28.57
N ILE A 272 0.87 0.53 27.35
CA ILE A 272 0.58 1.90 26.86
C ILE A 272 -0.51 2.57 27.69
N GLN A 273 -1.55 1.83 28.09
CA GLN A 273 -2.65 2.37 28.89
C GLN A 273 -2.17 2.90 30.27
N ALA A 274 -1.13 2.27 30.83
CA ALA A 274 -0.57 2.62 32.13
C ALA A 274 0.44 3.80 32.10
N LEU A 275 0.86 4.26 30.90
CA LEU A 275 1.82 5.35 30.77
C LEU A 275 1.29 6.65 31.39
N ARG A 276 2.14 7.35 32.15
CA ARG A 276 1.79 8.67 32.75
C ARG A 276 2.39 9.86 31.99
N LYS A 277 3.38 9.60 31.13
CA LYS A 277 4.10 10.58 30.32
C LYS A 277 4.29 10.01 28.93
N ALA A 278 4.40 10.88 27.93
CA ALA A 278 4.75 10.48 26.58
C ALA A 278 6.11 9.77 26.56
N PRO A 279 6.25 8.66 25.82
CA PRO A 279 7.53 7.99 25.62
C PRO A 279 8.60 8.94 25.03
N ALA A 280 9.86 8.75 25.42
CA ALA A 280 10.95 9.53 24.86
C ALA A 280 11.17 9.17 23.38
N GLY A 281 11.36 10.18 22.53
CA GLY A 281 11.50 10.00 21.09
C GLY A 281 10.19 9.84 20.32
N LEU A 282 9.06 10.14 20.96
CA LEU A 282 7.77 10.29 20.28
C LEU A 282 7.81 11.56 19.40
N SER A 283 7.24 11.50 18.20
CA SER A 283 7.15 12.64 17.29
C SER A 283 6.37 13.79 17.92
N SER A 284 6.71 15.03 17.54
CA SER A 284 6.05 16.24 18.05
C SER A 284 4.57 16.33 17.65
N SER A 285 4.15 15.65 16.58
CA SER A 285 2.73 15.58 16.16
C SER A 285 1.93 14.50 16.92
N THR A 286 2.59 13.65 17.72
CA THR A 286 1.94 12.56 18.43
C THR A 286 1.90 12.80 19.93
N SER A 287 0.70 12.72 20.52
CA SER A 287 0.50 12.89 21.95
C SER A 287 0.34 11.55 22.68
N LEU A 288 0.55 11.55 24.01
CA LEU A 288 0.24 10.40 24.85
C LEU A 288 -1.25 10.00 24.75
N GLU A 289 -2.13 10.99 24.59
CA GLU A 289 -3.56 10.77 24.44
C GLU A 289 -3.89 10.02 23.15
N HIS A 290 -3.27 10.40 22.02
CA HIS A 290 -3.41 9.68 20.76
C HIS A 290 -3.04 8.20 20.92
N ILE A 291 -1.87 7.90 21.46
CA ILE A 291 -1.40 6.51 21.56
C ILE A 291 -2.26 5.69 22.53
N LYS A 292 -2.75 6.29 23.63
CA LYS A 292 -3.66 5.61 24.56
C LYS A 292 -5.02 5.34 23.94
N GLN A 293 -5.61 6.33 23.27
CA GLN A 293 -6.90 6.16 22.61
C GLN A 293 -6.83 5.04 21.56
N ILE A 294 -5.83 5.10 20.68
CA ILE A 294 -5.72 4.17 19.53
C ILE A 294 -5.46 2.74 19.99
N THR A 295 -4.67 2.55 21.06
CA THR A 295 -4.34 1.22 21.59
C THR A 295 -5.33 0.72 22.64
N HIS A 296 -6.43 1.44 22.88
CA HIS A 296 -7.46 1.00 23.80
C HIS A 296 -8.16 -0.25 23.23
N PRO A 297 -8.46 -1.29 24.04
CA PRO A 297 -9.06 -2.54 23.56
C PRO A 297 -10.34 -2.34 22.74
N GLU A 298 -11.23 -1.44 23.17
CA GLU A 298 -12.46 -1.14 22.41
C GLU A 298 -12.20 -0.51 21.04
N ILE A 299 -11.16 0.32 20.94
CA ILE A 299 -10.78 0.93 19.66
C ILE A 299 -10.16 -0.12 18.74
N ILE A 300 -9.35 -1.04 19.29
CA ILE A 300 -8.78 -2.16 18.52
C ILE A 300 -9.91 -3.04 17.97
N ARG A 301 -10.91 -3.41 18.79
CA ARG A 301 -12.10 -4.17 18.33
C ARG A 301 -12.82 -3.46 17.19
N ARG A 302 -13.08 -2.15 17.33
CA ARG A 302 -13.72 -1.36 16.28
C ARG A 302 -12.90 -1.36 14.98
N VAL A 303 -11.59 -1.22 15.07
CA VAL A 303 -10.69 -1.27 13.91
C VAL A 303 -10.71 -2.63 13.25
N ILE A 304 -10.75 -3.73 14.02
CA ILE A 304 -10.87 -5.09 13.49
C ILE A 304 -12.18 -5.25 12.70
N THR A 305 -13.31 -4.75 13.23
CA THR A 305 -14.60 -4.76 12.50
C THR A 305 -14.50 -4.01 11.18
N ILE A 306 -13.92 -2.81 11.19
CA ILE A 306 -13.68 -2.03 9.96
C ILE A 306 -12.83 -2.83 8.98
N ALA A 307 -11.74 -3.44 9.45
CA ALA A 307 -10.85 -4.24 8.61
C ALA A 307 -11.57 -5.43 7.96
N GLN A 308 -12.43 -6.14 8.70
CA GLN A 308 -13.24 -7.22 8.14
C GLN A 308 -14.19 -6.74 7.03
N GLU A 309 -14.90 -5.63 7.26
CA GLU A 309 -15.78 -5.02 6.26
C GLU A 309 -14.98 -4.63 5.00
N ARG A 310 -13.77 -4.07 5.17
CA ARG A 310 -12.89 -3.70 4.05
C ARG A 310 -12.38 -4.91 3.29
N ILE A 311 -12.04 -6.02 3.95
CA ILE A 311 -11.66 -7.27 3.28
C ILE A 311 -12.79 -7.73 2.37
N LEU A 312 -14.01 -7.85 2.90
CA LEU A 312 -15.18 -8.31 2.14
C LEU A 312 -15.51 -7.36 0.98
N GLY A 313 -15.55 -6.05 1.25
CA GLY A 313 -15.82 -5.03 0.24
C GLY A 313 -14.77 -5.03 -0.89
N THR A 314 -13.49 -5.23 -0.56
CA THR A 314 -12.39 -5.27 -1.54
C THR A 314 -12.45 -6.53 -2.39
N ILE A 315 -12.71 -7.70 -1.80
CA ILE A 315 -12.93 -8.96 -2.55
C ILE A 315 -14.13 -8.80 -3.50
N GLN A 316 -15.23 -8.20 -3.03
CA GLN A 316 -16.41 -8.00 -3.84
C GLN A 316 -16.15 -6.99 -4.97
N GLY A 317 -15.47 -5.88 -4.70
CA GLY A 317 -15.05 -4.90 -5.69
C GLY A 317 -14.18 -5.52 -6.80
N GLY A 318 -13.24 -6.40 -6.45
CA GLY A 318 -12.46 -7.16 -7.44
C GLY A 318 -13.33 -8.07 -8.32
N ARG A 319 -14.36 -8.71 -7.76
CA ARG A 319 -15.31 -9.53 -8.54
C ARG A 319 -16.16 -8.69 -9.48
N ASP A 320 -16.62 -7.54 -9.03
CA ASP A 320 -17.47 -6.66 -9.82
C ASP A 320 -16.69 -5.99 -10.95
N HIS A 321 -15.45 -5.56 -10.68
CA HIS A 321 -14.53 -5.09 -11.71
C HIS A 321 -14.25 -6.17 -12.78
N LEU A 322 -14.06 -7.43 -12.35
CA LEU A 322 -13.88 -8.55 -13.28
C LEU A 322 -15.12 -8.83 -14.15
N LYS A 323 -16.34 -8.61 -13.61
CA LYS A 323 -17.59 -8.77 -14.38
C LYS A 323 -17.74 -7.65 -15.41
N GLN A 324 -17.49 -6.41 -15.03
CA GLN A 324 -17.56 -5.25 -15.92
C GLN A 324 -16.67 -5.43 -17.16
N GLY A 325 -15.47 -5.99 -16.98
CA GLY A 325 -14.56 -6.30 -18.09
C GLY A 325 -15.05 -7.41 -19.04
N LYS A 326 -15.96 -8.28 -18.62
CA LYS A 326 -16.57 -9.30 -19.50
C LYS A 326 -17.73 -8.77 -20.33
N GLU A 327 -18.35 -7.67 -19.89
CA GLU A 327 -19.52 -7.05 -20.55
C GLU A 327 -19.14 -6.11 -21.70
N GLY A 328 -17.87 -6.08 -22.13
CA GLY A 328 -17.42 -5.24 -23.24
C GLY A 328 -17.32 -3.74 -22.92
N LYS A 329 -17.54 -3.34 -21.66
CA LYS A 329 -17.09 -2.04 -21.14
C LYS A 329 -15.57 -2.10 -21.05
N GLU A 330 -14.88 -1.00 -21.42
CA GLU A 330 -13.41 -0.87 -21.45
C GLU A 330 -12.75 -1.80 -20.41
N GLY A 331 -12.11 -2.85 -20.93
CA GLY A 331 -11.89 -4.11 -20.22
C GLY A 331 -11.25 -3.94 -18.84
N GLY A 332 -11.90 -4.52 -17.82
CA GLY A 332 -11.40 -4.55 -16.46
C GLY A 332 -9.96 -5.07 -16.41
N ASP A 333 -9.03 -4.16 -16.15
CA ASP A 333 -7.60 -4.43 -16.01
C ASP A 333 -7.37 -5.59 -15.03
N ILE A 334 -6.81 -6.70 -15.52
CA ILE A 334 -6.60 -7.92 -14.73
C ILE A 334 -5.54 -7.69 -13.64
N ASN A 335 -4.54 -6.83 -13.87
CA ASN A 335 -3.56 -6.48 -12.84
C ASN A 335 -4.22 -5.69 -11.71
N LEU A 336 -5.06 -4.71 -12.06
CA LEU A 336 -5.86 -3.97 -11.08
C LEU A 336 -6.79 -4.91 -10.30
N THR A 337 -7.48 -5.80 -10.99
CA THR A 337 -8.34 -6.83 -10.38
C THR A 337 -7.55 -7.72 -9.41
N CYS A 338 -6.35 -8.14 -9.80
CA CYS A 338 -5.45 -8.92 -8.95
C CYS A 338 -5.11 -8.14 -7.67
N SER A 339 -4.85 -6.83 -7.78
CA SER A 339 -4.49 -5.96 -6.66
C SER A 339 -5.58 -5.85 -5.58
N PHE A 340 -6.86 -5.90 -5.97
CA PHE A 340 -7.97 -5.99 -5.00
C PHE A 340 -7.84 -7.25 -4.14
N PHE A 341 -7.57 -8.38 -4.79
CA PHE A 341 -7.45 -9.65 -4.07
C PHE A 341 -6.17 -9.73 -3.23
N THR A 342 -5.03 -9.25 -3.73
CA THR A 342 -3.77 -9.28 -2.96
C THR A 342 -3.81 -8.35 -1.75
N SER A 343 -4.44 -7.17 -1.86
CA SER A 343 -4.58 -6.24 -0.73
C SER A 343 -5.57 -6.72 0.33
N ALA A 344 -6.67 -7.37 -0.09
CA ALA A 344 -7.56 -8.06 0.85
C ALA A 344 -6.84 -9.19 1.60
N ALA A 345 -5.98 -9.95 0.91
CA ALA A 345 -5.16 -10.98 1.53
C ALA A 345 -4.14 -10.39 2.53
N GLU A 346 -3.47 -9.29 2.18
CA GLU A 346 -2.53 -8.58 3.06
C GLU A 346 -3.21 -8.12 4.37
N LEU A 347 -4.41 -7.54 4.28
CA LEU A 347 -5.17 -7.13 5.46
C LEU A 347 -5.62 -8.33 6.32
N ALA A 348 -6.08 -9.42 5.68
CA ALA A 348 -6.46 -10.63 6.39
C ALA A 348 -5.26 -11.26 7.14
N LEU A 349 -4.08 -11.27 6.53
CA LEU A 349 -2.83 -11.70 7.18
C LEU A 349 -2.47 -10.81 8.37
N ALA A 350 -2.62 -9.50 8.22
CA ALA A 350 -2.36 -8.56 9.32
C ALA A 350 -3.26 -8.85 10.53
N LEU A 351 -4.55 -9.13 10.32
CA LEU A 351 -5.47 -9.53 11.39
C LEU A 351 -5.05 -10.85 12.05
N ILE A 352 -4.75 -11.89 11.26
CA ILE A 352 -4.30 -13.19 11.81
C ILE A 352 -3.03 -13.02 12.64
N ALA A 353 -2.09 -12.18 12.18
CA ALA A 353 -0.88 -11.87 12.93
C ALA A 353 -1.18 -11.11 14.23
N LEU A 354 -2.18 -10.22 14.23
CA LEU A 354 -2.59 -9.51 15.45
C LEU A 354 -3.16 -10.48 16.48
N ASP A 355 -4.04 -11.39 16.06
CA ASP A 355 -4.59 -12.44 16.93
C ASP A 355 -3.47 -13.30 17.54
N THR A 356 -2.53 -13.74 16.68
CA THR A 356 -1.38 -14.56 17.09
C THR A 356 -0.51 -13.85 18.12
N HIS A 357 -0.20 -12.56 17.92
CA HIS A 357 0.70 -11.80 18.80
C HIS A 357 0.00 -11.17 20.02
N THR A 358 -1.32 -11.26 20.10
CA THR A 358 -2.12 -10.85 21.26
C THR A 358 -2.59 -12.06 22.07
N ASP A 359 -2.03 -13.24 21.81
CA ASP A 359 -2.36 -14.51 22.47
C ASP A 359 -3.87 -14.82 22.42
N GLY A 360 -4.52 -14.47 21.31
CA GLY A 360 -5.94 -14.73 21.07
C GLY A 360 -6.91 -13.74 21.72
N ALA A 361 -6.43 -12.60 22.23
CA ALA A 361 -7.30 -11.61 22.89
C ALA A 361 -8.42 -11.06 21.99
N TYR A 362 -8.29 -11.18 20.67
CA TYR A 362 -9.24 -10.71 19.67
C TYR A 362 -9.74 -11.81 18.72
N THR A 363 -9.62 -13.08 19.10
CA THR A 363 -9.97 -14.22 18.23
C THR A 363 -11.43 -14.19 17.80
N ALA A 364 -12.34 -13.76 18.68
CA ALA A 364 -13.76 -13.68 18.39
C ALA A 364 -14.05 -12.65 17.27
N GLU A 365 -13.43 -11.48 17.36
CA GLU A 365 -13.57 -10.39 16.40
C GLU A 365 -12.84 -10.65 15.08
N ILE A 366 -11.75 -11.44 15.10
CA ILE A 366 -10.93 -11.76 13.92
C ILE A 366 -11.45 -13.01 13.17
N ARG A 367 -12.37 -13.77 13.77
CA ARG A 367 -12.97 -14.97 13.17
C ARG A 367 -13.43 -14.73 11.73
N GLY A 368 -13.06 -15.64 10.84
CA GLY A 368 -13.35 -15.55 9.41
C GLY A 368 -12.27 -14.87 8.57
N ALA A 369 -11.30 -14.16 9.18
CA ALA A 369 -10.18 -13.56 8.44
C ALA A 369 -9.37 -14.61 7.66
N ARG A 370 -9.15 -15.80 8.24
CA ARG A 370 -8.42 -16.90 7.59
C ARG A 370 -9.20 -17.47 6.40
N LYS A 371 -10.51 -17.66 6.51
CA LYS A 371 -11.37 -17.97 5.36
C LYS A 371 -11.23 -16.95 4.23
N GLN A 372 -11.29 -15.65 4.56
CA GLN A 372 -11.16 -14.60 3.55
C GLN A 372 -9.78 -14.57 2.91
N LEU A 373 -8.72 -14.84 3.69
CA LEU A 373 -7.36 -14.98 3.17
C LEU A 373 -7.27 -16.07 2.09
N VAL A 374 -7.80 -17.27 2.35
CA VAL A 374 -7.80 -18.39 1.38
C VAL A 374 -8.52 -18.02 0.09
N ILE A 375 -9.68 -17.35 0.21
CA ILE A 375 -10.49 -16.91 -0.94
C ILE A 375 -9.74 -15.84 -1.74
N ALA A 376 -9.19 -14.84 -1.07
CA ALA A 376 -8.47 -13.73 -1.68
C ALA A 376 -7.24 -14.23 -2.45
N LEU A 377 -6.38 -15.05 -1.81
CA LEU A 377 -5.20 -15.64 -2.46
C LEU A 377 -5.56 -16.53 -3.64
N GLY A 378 -6.62 -17.35 -3.52
CA GLY A 378 -7.10 -18.17 -4.63
C GLY A 378 -7.58 -17.34 -5.83
N ASN A 379 -8.27 -16.22 -5.59
CA ASN A 379 -8.70 -15.31 -6.66
C ASN A 379 -7.51 -14.56 -7.28
N ALA A 380 -6.55 -14.12 -6.46
CA ALA A 380 -5.31 -13.50 -6.94
C ALA A 380 -4.52 -14.48 -7.83
N ALA A 381 -4.37 -15.73 -7.41
CA ALA A 381 -3.74 -16.79 -8.21
C ALA A 381 -4.44 -17.00 -9.55
N GLN A 382 -5.78 -16.99 -9.55
CA GLN A 382 -6.56 -17.09 -10.79
C GLN A 382 -6.30 -15.93 -11.75
N MET A 383 -6.13 -14.71 -11.25
CA MET A 383 -5.81 -13.54 -12.09
C MET A 383 -4.38 -13.65 -12.64
N ALA A 384 -3.42 -14.05 -11.81
CA ALA A 384 -2.03 -14.26 -12.25
C ALA A 384 -1.92 -15.35 -13.32
N LEU A 385 -2.68 -16.46 -13.21
CA LEU A 385 -2.76 -17.50 -14.25
C LEU A 385 -3.30 -16.95 -15.58
N LYS A 386 -4.33 -16.09 -15.55
CA LYS A 386 -4.86 -15.45 -16.76
C LYS A 386 -3.84 -14.53 -17.45
N LEU A 387 -2.93 -13.95 -16.67
CA LEU A 387 -1.83 -13.12 -17.17
C LEU A 387 -0.61 -13.93 -17.61
N GLY A 388 -0.61 -15.27 -17.47
CA GLY A 388 0.56 -16.10 -17.75
C GLY A 388 1.70 -15.93 -16.73
N GLN A 389 1.45 -15.28 -15.59
CA GLN A 389 2.44 -15.02 -14.54
C GLN A 389 2.52 -16.24 -13.60
N HIS A 390 3.10 -17.34 -14.08
CA HIS A 390 3.05 -18.64 -13.39
C HIS A 390 3.76 -18.63 -12.03
N GLN A 391 4.89 -17.92 -11.88
CA GLN A 391 5.55 -17.77 -10.57
C GLN A 391 4.60 -17.08 -9.57
N ARG A 392 4.05 -15.92 -9.93
CA ARG A 392 3.10 -15.18 -9.09
C ARG A 392 1.87 -16.02 -8.73
N ALA A 393 1.31 -16.74 -9.70
CA ALA A 393 0.20 -17.65 -9.47
C ALA A 393 0.54 -18.75 -8.46
N LEU A 394 1.74 -19.33 -8.56
CA LEU A 394 2.22 -20.37 -7.66
C LEU A 394 2.33 -19.87 -6.22
N HIS A 395 2.96 -18.71 -6.00
CA HIS A 395 3.09 -18.12 -4.65
C HIS A 395 1.72 -17.89 -4.01
N PHE A 396 0.77 -17.31 -4.76
CA PHE A 396 -0.58 -17.06 -4.24
C PHE A 396 -1.35 -18.37 -3.99
N ALA A 397 -1.31 -19.33 -4.91
CA ALA A 397 -2.03 -20.59 -4.77
C ALA A 397 -1.48 -21.45 -3.61
N SER A 398 -0.16 -21.59 -3.49
CA SER A 398 0.48 -22.30 -2.37
C SER A 398 0.22 -21.61 -1.03
N GLY A 399 0.24 -20.27 -0.99
CA GLY A 399 -0.19 -19.51 0.18
C GLY A 399 -1.64 -19.81 0.57
N ALA A 400 -2.54 -19.93 -0.40
CA ALA A 400 -3.95 -20.26 -0.16
C ALA A 400 -4.13 -21.69 0.37
N VAL A 401 -3.39 -22.68 -0.17
CA VAL A 401 -3.42 -24.07 0.30
C VAL A 401 -2.90 -24.17 1.73
N SER A 402 -1.79 -23.51 2.02
CA SER A 402 -1.19 -23.47 3.36
C SER A 402 -2.11 -22.80 4.40
N ALA A 403 -2.72 -21.67 4.04
CA ALA A 403 -3.69 -20.99 4.91
C ALA A 403 -4.94 -21.84 5.17
N ALA A 404 -5.37 -22.66 4.20
CA ALA A 404 -6.52 -23.56 4.35
C ALA A 404 -6.24 -24.74 5.29
N ALA A 405 -4.99 -25.16 5.46
CA ALA A 405 -4.62 -26.29 6.32
C ALA A 405 -4.85 -26.02 7.82
N ASN A 406 -4.82 -24.75 8.23
CA ASN A 406 -4.93 -24.33 9.63
C ASN A 406 -6.26 -23.62 9.94
N ILE A 407 -7.29 -23.82 9.10
CA ILE A 407 -8.59 -23.22 9.32
C ILE A 407 -9.43 -24.05 10.29
N ALA A 408 -10.07 -23.39 11.24
CA ALA A 408 -11.00 -24.08 12.13
C ALA A 408 -12.26 -24.47 11.35
N GLU A 409 -12.82 -25.65 11.65
CA GLU A 409 -13.98 -26.20 10.92
C GLU A 409 -15.20 -25.28 11.00
N ASP A 410 -15.37 -24.56 12.11
CA ASP A 410 -16.44 -23.61 12.36
C ASP A 410 -16.36 -22.33 11.50
N GLU A 411 -15.21 -22.02 10.89
CA GLU A 411 -15.12 -20.95 9.88
C GLU A 411 -15.83 -21.33 8.56
N GLY A 412 -16.13 -22.62 8.35
CA GLY A 412 -16.97 -23.11 7.26
C GLY A 412 -16.40 -22.79 5.88
N LEU A 413 -15.12 -23.11 5.64
CA LEU A 413 -14.52 -23.05 4.30
C LEU A 413 -15.00 -24.25 3.47
N ASP A 414 -15.64 -23.97 2.34
CA ASP A 414 -16.06 -25.01 1.40
C ASP A 414 -14.84 -25.80 0.90
N PRO A 415 -14.79 -27.14 1.08
CA PRO A 415 -13.70 -27.99 0.61
C PRO A 415 -13.38 -27.82 -0.89
N SER A 416 -14.38 -27.46 -1.71
CA SER A 416 -14.21 -27.19 -3.13
C SER A 416 -13.26 -26.04 -3.41
N ILE A 417 -13.12 -25.08 -2.49
CA ILE A 417 -12.19 -23.95 -2.60
C ILE A 417 -10.75 -24.45 -2.43
N THR A 418 -10.50 -25.31 -1.45
CA THR A 418 -9.19 -25.93 -1.22
C THR A 418 -8.76 -26.76 -2.44
N GLU A 419 -9.66 -27.56 -2.99
CA GLU A 419 -9.39 -28.34 -4.21
C GLU A 419 -9.12 -27.45 -5.43
N LYS A 420 -9.88 -26.36 -5.60
CA LYS A 420 -9.60 -25.35 -6.66
C LYS A 420 -8.21 -24.74 -6.51
N ASN A 421 -7.77 -24.44 -5.29
CA ASN A 421 -6.45 -23.85 -5.04
C ASN A 421 -5.32 -24.84 -5.32
N LYS A 422 -5.48 -26.12 -4.93
CA LYS A 422 -4.52 -27.19 -5.30
C LYS A 422 -4.36 -27.31 -6.82
N ARG A 423 -5.47 -27.33 -7.57
CA ARG A 423 -5.42 -27.33 -9.04
C ARG A 423 -4.70 -26.11 -9.63
N ARG A 424 -4.79 -24.94 -8.98
CA ARG A 424 -4.06 -23.73 -9.41
C ARG A 424 -2.56 -23.84 -9.16
N VAL A 425 -2.13 -24.50 -8.07
CA VAL A 425 -0.72 -24.87 -7.83
C VAL A 425 -0.22 -25.73 -8.99
N ASP A 426 -0.95 -26.80 -9.32
CA ASP A 426 -0.57 -27.72 -10.40
C ASP A 426 -0.47 -27.01 -11.77
N GLN A 427 -1.44 -26.14 -12.08
CA GLN A 427 -1.43 -25.34 -13.32
C GLN A 427 -0.24 -24.38 -13.37
N ALA A 428 0.09 -23.74 -12.26
CA ALA A 428 1.22 -22.82 -12.18
C ALA A 428 2.56 -23.56 -12.33
N LEU A 429 2.72 -24.72 -11.68
CA LEU A 429 3.90 -25.58 -11.83
C LEU A 429 4.07 -26.07 -13.28
N ALA A 430 3.00 -26.55 -13.90
CA ALA A 430 3.01 -26.96 -15.29
C ALA A 430 3.37 -25.79 -16.24
N GLY A 431 2.92 -24.58 -15.93
CA GLY A 431 3.28 -23.38 -16.69
C GLY A 431 4.77 -23.02 -16.58
N LEU A 432 5.34 -23.10 -15.37
CA LEU A 432 6.77 -22.87 -15.14
C LEU A 432 7.66 -23.89 -15.86
N GLN A 433 7.23 -25.15 -15.97
CA GLN A 433 7.98 -26.19 -16.69
C GLN A 433 7.97 -26.02 -18.22
N ARG A 434 7.01 -25.26 -18.76
CA ARG A 434 6.87 -25.03 -20.20
C ARG A 434 7.60 -23.78 -20.68
N GLN A 435 8.01 -22.90 -19.76
CA GLN A 435 8.83 -21.74 -20.08
C GLN A 435 10.30 -22.19 -20.16
N PRO A 436 10.94 -22.10 -21.35
CA PRO A 436 12.32 -22.56 -21.55
C PRO A 436 13.35 -21.70 -20.81
#